data_AF-A0A7K1VVX4-F1
#
_entry.id   AF-A0A7K1VVX4-F1
#
_cell.length_a   1.000
_cell.length_b   1.000
_cell.length_c   1.000
_cell.angle_alpha   90.00
_cell.angle_beta   90.00
_cell.angle_gamma   90.00
#
_symmetry.space_group_name_H-M   'P 1'
#
loop_
_entity.id
_entity.type
_entity.pdbx_description
1 polymer ?
#
loop_
_entity_poly.entity_id
_entity_poly.type
_entity_poly.pdbx_seq_one_letter_code
_entity_poly.pdbx_strand_id
1 'polypeptide(L)'
;MTDESWAGWYRDRNGSDAVVLTTDGQQLRIRIRGVDFAGESFDDLAPVSGTHPESGMFALADGALTDCVLEWDLPLPVLVDGELRQATLSCLLSLRRADPDLYLTLHLDGAAYESARAESDFAAALTAIQRILPDGIRLQTCVACAFSDYFPAPGRALSGGLACFRGAKDAYREAEGEDAVLDLWDRRTEFVQEVWSCQEFEARPARGAGTGHRGAFPVEPRESVALEALGPLEPA
;
A
#
# COMPACT_ATOMS: atom_id res chain seq x y z
N MET A 1 7.92 18.54 1.12
CA MET A 1 6.77 17.67 1.40
C MET A 1 6.48 17.78 2.89
N THR A 2 5.23 17.63 3.31
CA THR A 2 4.82 17.79 4.71
C THR A 2 4.62 16.44 5.34
N ASP A 3 5.24 16.22 6.47
CA ASP A 3 5.06 15.02 7.28
C ASP A 3 3.60 14.91 7.74
N GLU A 4 3.08 13.69 7.72
CA GLU A 4 1.78 13.35 8.29
C GLU A 4 1.96 12.66 9.65
N SER A 5 0.93 12.72 10.49
CA SER A 5 0.92 12.09 11.81
C SER A 5 -0.45 11.48 12.08
N TRP A 6 -0.46 10.20 12.42
CA TRP A 6 -1.66 9.41 12.64
C TRP A 6 -1.63 8.80 14.03
N ALA A 7 -2.70 9.02 14.79
CA ALA A 7 -2.85 8.40 16.10
C ALA A 7 -3.24 6.92 15.93
N GLY A 8 -2.73 6.07 16.80
CA GLY A 8 -3.01 4.64 16.74
C GLY A 8 -2.68 3.90 18.02
N TRP A 9 -2.68 2.58 17.91
CA TRP A 9 -2.39 1.62 18.95
C TRP A 9 -1.38 0.60 18.48
N TYR A 10 -0.39 0.35 19.33
CA TYR A 10 0.50 -0.80 19.25
C TYR A 10 0.08 -1.83 20.28
N ARG A 11 0.04 -3.11 19.91
CA ARG A 11 -0.27 -4.21 20.84
C ARG A 11 0.66 -5.39 20.63
N ASP A 12 1.21 -5.92 21.72
CA ASP A 12 2.01 -7.15 21.74
C ASP A 12 1.66 -7.99 22.98
N ARG A 13 2.50 -8.98 23.30
CA ARG A 13 2.33 -9.83 24.49
C ARG A 13 2.42 -9.07 25.83
N ASN A 14 3.06 -7.89 25.84
CA ASN A 14 3.30 -7.11 27.05
C ASN A 14 2.18 -6.08 27.31
N GLY A 15 1.26 -5.88 26.35
CA GLY A 15 0.09 -5.02 26.53
C GLY A 15 -0.24 -4.20 25.29
N SER A 16 -0.88 -3.05 25.53
CA SER A 16 -1.30 -2.11 24.50
C SER A 16 -0.85 -0.71 24.86
N ASP A 17 -0.35 0.03 23.88
CA ASP A 17 0.19 1.38 24.04
C ASP A 17 -0.39 2.28 22.95
N ALA A 18 -0.83 3.47 23.34
CA ALA A 18 -1.18 4.51 22.37
C ALA A 18 0.10 5.04 21.72
N VAL A 19 0.06 5.22 20.41
CA VAL A 19 1.22 5.60 19.60
C VAL A 19 0.83 6.69 18.61
N VAL A 20 1.84 7.40 18.10
CA VAL A 20 1.71 8.26 16.93
C VAL A 20 2.66 7.72 15.88
N LEU A 21 2.10 7.39 14.71
CA LEU A 21 2.85 7.02 13.53
C LEU A 21 3.02 8.26 12.66
N THR A 22 4.23 8.53 12.20
CA THR A 22 4.52 9.65 11.30
C THR A 22 5.13 9.15 10.00
N THR A 23 4.79 9.79 8.89
CA THR A 23 5.37 9.47 7.58
C THR A 23 5.58 10.73 6.76
N ASP A 24 6.65 10.76 5.98
CA ASP A 24 6.90 11.78 4.95
C ASP A 24 6.50 11.30 3.53
N GLY A 25 5.85 10.13 3.46
CA GLY A 25 5.51 9.42 2.25
C GLY A 25 6.55 8.40 1.81
N GLN A 26 7.75 8.40 2.39
CA GLN A 26 8.81 7.44 2.11
C GLN A 26 9.22 6.65 3.36
N GLN A 27 9.37 7.33 4.50
CA GLN A 27 9.87 6.77 5.75
C GLN A 27 8.82 6.86 6.85
N LEU A 28 8.57 5.74 7.53
CA LEU A 28 7.74 5.63 8.72
C LEU A 28 8.58 5.85 9.96
N ARG A 29 7.97 6.47 10.96
CA ARG A 29 8.49 6.54 12.32
C ARG A 29 7.37 6.31 13.31
N ILE A 30 7.69 5.62 14.40
CA ILE A 30 6.76 5.37 15.49
C ILE A 30 7.53 5.30 16.79
N ARG A 31 6.96 5.85 17.86
CA ARG A 31 7.53 5.73 19.20
C ARG A 31 6.67 4.81 20.06
N ILE A 32 7.29 3.75 20.58
CA ILE A 32 6.61 2.72 21.37
C ILE A 32 7.35 2.55 22.69
N ARG A 33 6.66 2.73 23.83
CA ARG A 33 7.25 2.61 25.18
C ARG A 33 8.58 3.37 25.35
N GLY A 34 8.67 4.55 24.73
CA GLY A 34 9.85 5.41 24.79
C GLY A 34 10.94 5.11 23.75
N VAL A 35 10.85 4.01 22.99
CA VAL A 35 11.79 3.61 21.93
C VAL A 35 11.30 4.08 20.57
N ASP A 36 12.16 4.76 19.81
CA ASP A 36 11.87 5.20 18.45
C ASP A 36 12.22 4.11 17.44
N PHE A 37 11.28 3.82 16.54
CA PHE A 37 11.41 2.90 15.43
C PHE A 37 11.26 3.65 14.10
N ALA A 38 11.97 3.21 13.07
CA ALA A 38 11.85 3.73 11.72
C ALA A 38 12.06 2.64 10.67
N GLY A 39 11.47 2.84 9.50
CA GLY A 39 11.50 1.90 8.38
C GLY A 39 10.89 2.52 7.13
N GLU A 40 11.05 1.90 5.96
CA GLU A 40 10.36 2.31 4.72
C GLU A 40 8.98 1.64 4.60
N SER A 41 8.77 0.57 5.36
CA SER A 41 7.58 -0.25 5.42
C SER A 41 7.12 -0.52 6.86
N PHE A 42 5.93 -1.10 7.05
CA PHE A 42 5.46 -1.40 8.41
C PHE A 42 6.10 -2.67 8.99
N ASP A 43 6.60 -3.57 8.14
CA ASP A 43 7.26 -4.83 8.51
C ASP A 43 8.79 -4.72 8.62
N ASP A 44 9.37 -3.55 8.33
CA ASP A 44 10.81 -3.27 8.49
C ASP A 44 11.11 -2.24 9.59
N LEU A 45 10.12 -1.91 10.43
CA LEU A 45 10.26 -0.95 11.54
C LEU A 45 11.30 -1.44 12.55
N ALA A 46 12.50 -0.88 12.48
CA ALA A 46 13.64 -1.23 13.32
C ALA A 46 13.94 -0.11 14.34
N PRO A 47 14.49 -0.42 15.52
CA PRO A 47 14.94 0.60 16.47
C PRO A 47 15.92 1.58 15.82
N VAL A 48 15.68 2.88 15.97
CA VAL A 48 16.59 3.91 15.48
C VAL A 48 17.93 3.82 16.21
N SER A 49 19.04 3.89 15.46
CA SER A 49 20.41 3.84 15.97
C SER A 49 20.61 4.68 17.23
N GLY A 50 21.22 4.06 18.25
CA GLY A 50 21.43 4.66 19.57
C GLY A 50 20.29 4.38 20.57
N THR A 51 19.17 3.83 20.11
CA THR A 51 18.10 3.33 20.96
C THR A 51 18.21 1.81 21.08
N HIS A 52 18.59 1.34 22.26
CA HIS A 52 18.65 -0.09 22.55
C HIS A 52 17.47 -0.46 23.44
N PRO A 53 16.43 -1.13 22.91
CA PRO A 53 15.36 -1.61 23.76
C PRO A 53 15.91 -2.61 24.78
N GLU A 54 15.44 -2.53 26.02
CA GLU A 54 15.70 -3.55 27.03
C GLU A 54 15.29 -4.94 26.52
N SER A 55 16.06 -5.95 26.92
CA SER A 55 15.82 -7.33 26.48
C SER A 55 14.40 -7.80 26.82
N GLY A 56 13.70 -8.36 25.82
CA GLY A 56 12.34 -8.89 25.98
C GLY A 56 11.22 -7.85 25.92
N MET A 57 11.55 -6.55 25.80
CA MET A 57 10.56 -5.47 25.67
C MET A 57 9.78 -5.54 24.36
N PHE A 58 10.45 -5.94 23.28
CA PHE A 58 9.88 -6.15 21.96
C PHE A 58 10.31 -7.51 21.39
N ALA A 59 9.46 -8.12 20.58
CA ALA A 59 9.86 -9.20 19.71
C ALA A 59 10.44 -8.58 18.43
N LEU A 60 11.67 -8.97 18.08
CA LEU A 60 12.35 -8.53 16.87
C LEU A 60 12.74 -9.74 16.02
N ALA A 61 12.49 -9.67 14.71
CA ALA A 61 12.98 -10.61 13.72
C ALA A 61 13.80 -9.83 12.69
N ASP A 62 15.02 -10.29 12.41
CA ASP A 62 15.97 -9.60 11.52
C ASP A 62 16.17 -8.10 11.82
N GLY A 63 15.98 -7.71 13.09
CA GLY A 63 16.12 -6.33 13.58
C GLY A 63 14.84 -5.49 13.54
N ALA A 64 13.76 -5.96 12.92
CA ALA A 64 12.48 -5.27 12.80
C ALA A 64 11.43 -5.81 13.79
N LEU A 65 10.41 -4.99 14.08
CA LEU A 65 9.28 -5.35 14.94
C LEU A 65 8.49 -6.55 14.38
N THR A 66 8.16 -7.49 15.26
CA THR A 66 7.30 -8.65 14.95
C THR A 66 6.42 -9.01 16.17
N ASP A 67 5.57 -10.01 16.04
CA ASP A 67 4.66 -10.51 17.09
C ASP A 67 3.79 -9.40 17.72
N CYS A 68 3.35 -8.47 16.88
CA CYS A 68 2.57 -7.31 17.29
C CYS A 68 1.39 -7.03 16.35
N VAL A 69 0.54 -6.10 16.76
CA VAL A 69 -0.58 -5.55 16.00
C VAL A 69 -0.49 -4.04 16.04
N LEU A 70 -0.60 -3.42 14.87
CA LEU A 70 -0.72 -1.98 14.70
C LEU A 70 -2.15 -1.67 14.24
N GLU A 71 -2.78 -0.68 14.86
CA GLU A 71 -4.11 -0.18 14.50
C GLU A 71 -4.07 1.35 14.44
N TRP A 72 -4.51 1.96 13.35
CA TRP A 72 -4.52 3.41 13.22
C TRP A 72 -5.53 3.87 12.18
N ASP A 73 -5.90 5.15 12.25
CA ASP A 73 -6.74 5.82 11.27
C ASP A 73 -5.94 6.91 10.55
N LEU A 74 -6.08 7.00 9.23
CA LEU A 74 -5.49 8.08 8.44
C LEU A 74 -6.53 8.78 7.55
N PRO A 75 -6.42 10.11 7.36
CA PRO A 75 -7.25 10.81 6.41
C PRO A 75 -6.86 10.38 4.98
N LEU A 76 -7.85 10.00 4.18
CA LEU A 76 -7.62 9.57 2.80
C LEU A 76 -8.43 10.41 1.82
N PRO A 77 -7.79 11.13 0.89
CA PRO A 77 -8.52 11.81 -0.17
C PRO A 77 -9.15 10.80 -1.14
N VAL A 78 -10.41 11.05 -1.49
CA VAL A 78 -11.18 10.25 -2.44
C VAL A 78 -11.84 11.20 -3.45
N LEU A 79 -11.83 10.81 -4.73
CA LEU A 79 -12.56 11.51 -5.78
C LEU A 79 -13.96 10.91 -5.90
N VAL A 80 -15.00 11.73 -5.75
CA VAL A 80 -16.40 11.37 -5.94
C VAL A 80 -16.94 12.20 -7.09
N ASP A 81 -17.20 11.57 -8.24
CA ASP A 81 -17.60 12.23 -9.48
C ASP A 81 -16.64 13.36 -9.90
N GLY A 82 -15.34 13.16 -9.61
CA GLY A 82 -14.27 14.12 -9.88
C GLY A 82 -14.10 15.21 -8.81
N GLU A 83 -14.97 15.28 -7.81
CA GLU A 83 -14.81 16.18 -6.67
C GLU A 83 -14.01 15.53 -5.53
N LEU A 84 -13.09 16.29 -4.94
CA LEU A 84 -12.34 15.82 -3.78
C LEU A 84 -13.23 15.76 -2.53
N ARG A 85 -13.20 14.61 -1.87
CA ARG A 85 -13.81 14.33 -0.56
C ARG A 85 -12.75 13.76 0.38
N GLN A 86 -12.96 13.97 1.68
CA GLN A 86 -12.11 13.41 2.72
C GLN A 86 -12.80 12.19 3.32
N ALA A 87 -12.13 11.05 3.24
CA ALA A 87 -12.52 9.81 3.90
C ALA A 87 -11.57 9.51 5.08
N THR A 88 -11.92 8.52 5.88
CA THR A 88 -11.00 7.93 6.86
C THR A 88 -10.69 6.50 6.43
N LEU A 89 -9.42 6.16 6.35
CA LEU A 89 -8.97 4.78 6.16
C LEU A 89 -8.52 4.23 7.52
N SER A 90 -9.28 3.29 8.05
CA SER A 90 -8.92 2.52 9.23
C SER A 90 -8.06 1.33 8.84
N CYS A 91 -6.91 1.19 9.50
CA CYS A 91 -5.91 0.19 9.22
C CYS A 91 -5.74 -0.73 10.43
N LEU A 92 -5.78 -2.04 10.21
CA LEU A 92 -5.41 -3.06 11.18
C LEU A 92 -4.38 -4.00 10.56
N LEU A 93 -3.18 -3.99 11.09
CA LEU A 93 -2.06 -4.80 10.62
C LEU A 93 -1.60 -5.74 11.72
N SER A 94 -1.59 -7.05 11.43
CA SER A 94 -0.99 -8.05 12.31
C SER A 94 0.33 -8.56 11.75
N LEU A 95 1.39 -8.41 12.55
CA LEU A 95 2.74 -8.93 12.29
C LEU A 95 3.05 -10.19 13.13
N ARG A 96 2.01 -10.93 13.55
CA ARG A 96 2.15 -12.12 14.42
C ARG A 96 2.57 -13.38 13.69
N ARG A 97 2.48 -13.36 12.36
CA ARG A 97 2.76 -14.49 11.48
C ARG A 97 3.86 -14.07 10.52
N ALA A 98 4.47 -15.05 9.86
CA ALA A 98 5.48 -14.78 8.82
C ALA A 98 4.88 -13.94 7.68
N ASP A 99 3.66 -14.27 7.27
CA ASP A 99 2.88 -13.44 6.36
C ASP A 99 2.02 -12.45 7.16
N PRO A 100 2.11 -11.14 6.91
CA PRO A 100 1.29 -10.16 7.60
C PRO A 100 -0.18 -10.29 7.21
N ASP A 101 -1.07 -10.11 8.18
CA ASP A 101 -2.52 -10.02 7.92
C ASP A 101 -2.91 -8.52 7.97
N LEU A 102 -3.18 -7.92 6.81
CA LEU A 102 -3.67 -6.54 6.68
C LEU A 102 -5.18 -6.50 6.47
N TYR A 103 -5.84 -5.59 7.17
CA TYR A 103 -7.26 -5.29 7.00
C TYR A 103 -7.48 -3.79 6.93
N LEU A 104 -8.20 -3.35 5.89
CA LEU A 104 -8.51 -1.95 5.65
C LEU A 104 -10.02 -1.74 5.64
N THR A 105 -10.47 -0.63 6.23
CA THR A 105 -11.86 -0.15 6.12
C THR A 105 -11.85 1.31 5.71
N LEU A 106 -12.44 1.63 4.56
CA LEU A 106 -12.66 3.00 4.12
C LEU A 106 -14.02 3.49 4.62
N HIS A 107 -14.01 4.55 5.41
CA HIS A 107 -15.19 5.26 5.87
C HIS A 107 -15.40 6.53 5.02
N LEU A 108 -16.50 6.58 4.26
CA LEU A 108 -16.85 7.70 3.39
C LEU A 108 -18.35 7.97 3.46
N ASP A 109 -18.72 9.20 3.79
CA ASP A 109 -20.12 9.67 3.84
C ASP A 109 -21.07 8.77 4.68
N GLY A 110 -20.54 8.20 5.77
CA GLY A 110 -21.28 7.31 6.67
C GLY A 110 -21.38 5.85 6.20
N ALA A 111 -20.87 5.51 5.03
CA ALA A 111 -20.69 4.14 4.57
C ALA A 111 -19.29 3.60 4.96
N ALA A 112 -19.18 2.28 5.06
CA ALA A 112 -17.93 1.56 5.30
C ALA A 112 -17.69 0.54 4.19
N TYR A 113 -16.47 0.55 3.62
CA TYR A 113 -16.04 -0.35 2.55
C TYR A 113 -14.81 -1.12 3.02
N GLU A 114 -14.95 -2.44 3.13
CA GLU A 114 -13.95 -3.31 3.76
C GLU A 114 -13.14 -4.08 2.71
N SER A 115 -11.82 -4.18 2.89
CA SER A 115 -11.00 -5.10 2.10
C SER A 115 -11.37 -6.57 2.41
N ALA A 116 -10.81 -7.52 1.66
CA ALA A 116 -10.92 -8.91 2.11
C ALA A 116 -10.20 -9.08 3.46
N ARG A 117 -10.52 -10.16 4.16
CA ARG A 117 -9.83 -10.50 5.41
C ARG A 117 -8.42 -10.99 5.07
N ALA A 118 -7.42 -10.46 5.78
CA ALA A 118 -6.02 -10.87 5.69
C ALA A 118 -5.39 -10.68 4.30
N GLU A 119 -5.41 -9.44 3.81
CA GLU A 119 -4.64 -9.05 2.63
C GLU A 119 -3.14 -9.06 2.95
N SER A 120 -2.31 -9.42 1.97
CA SER A 120 -0.86 -9.52 2.17
C SER A 120 -0.12 -8.19 2.13
N ASP A 121 -0.72 -7.18 1.50
CA ASP A 121 -0.07 -5.88 1.24
C ASP A 121 -1.10 -4.76 0.99
N PHE A 122 -0.65 -3.51 1.13
CA PHE A 122 -1.51 -2.32 0.95
C PHE A 122 -2.07 -2.21 -0.47
N ALA A 123 -1.31 -2.59 -1.51
CA ALA A 123 -1.78 -2.49 -2.88
C ALA A 123 -2.94 -3.47 -3.16
N ALA A 124 -2.87 -4.69 -2.64
CA ALA A 124 -3.95 -5.67 -2.70
C ALA A 124 -5.19 -5.18 -1.93
N ALA A 125 -5.02 -4.72 -0.69
CA ALA A 125 -6.13 -4.26 0.13
C ALA A 125 -6.84 -3.03 -0.46
N LEU A 126 -6.09 -2.05 -0.98
CA LEU A 126 -6.64 -0.87 -1.66
C LEU A 126 -7.31 -1.24 -2.99
N THR A 127 -6.79 -2.26 -3.71
CA THR A 127 -7.45 -2.82 -4.90
C THR A 127 -8.80 -3.45 -4.54
N ALA A 128 -8.87 -4.21 -3.44
CA ALA A 128 -10.10 -4.81 -2.96
C ALA A 128 -11.15 -3.75 -2.61
N ILE A 129 -10.75 -2.70 -1.88
CA ILE A 129 -11.62 -1.55 -1.58
C ILE A 129 -12.09 -0.89 -2.88
N GLN A 130 -11.19 -0.53 -3.80
CA GLN A 130 -11.56 0.17 -5.03
C GLN A 130 -12.56 -0.62 -5.89
N ARG A 131 -12.54 -1.95 -5.86
CA ARG A 131 -13.47 -2.82 -6.60
C ARG A 131 -14.90 -2.80 -6.04
N ILE A 132 -15.07 -2.54 -4.74
CA ILE A 132 -16.38 -2.52 -4.09
C ILE A 132 -16.96 -1.12 -3.96
N LEU A 133 -16.17 -0.08 -4.29
CA LEU A 133 -16.65 1.29 -4.32
C LEU A 133 -17.69 1.46 -5.44
N PRO A 134 -18.74 2.27 -5.20
CA PRO A 134 -19.66 2.69 -6.25
C PRO A 134 -18.96 3.33 -7.45
N ASP A 135 -19.59 3.23 -8.61
CA ASP A 135 -19.17 3.94 -9.81
C ASP A 135 -19.02 5.45 -9.52
N GLY A 136 -18.01 6.07 -10.14
CA GLY A 136 -17.69 7.48 -9.92
C GLY A 136 -16.81 7.75 -8.68
N ILE A 137 -16.60 6.76 -7.80
CA ILE A 137 -15.73 6.90 -6.62
C ILE A 137 -14.35 6.28 -6.88
N ARG A 138 -13.29 7.06 -6.67
CA ARG A 138 -11.89 6.60 -6.83
C ARG A 138 -11.00 7.03 -5.68
N LEU A 139 -10.15 6.12 -5.21
CA LEU A 139 -9.11 6.44 -4.25
C LEU A 139 -8.09 7.40 -4.88
N GLN A 140 -7.74 8.47 -4.16
CA GLN A 140 -6.69 9.38 -4.57
C GLN A 140 -5.39 9.03 -3.85
N THR A 141 -4.76 7.92 -4.23
CA THR A 141 -3.56 7.41 -3.58
C THR A 141 -2.44 7.11 -4.58
N CYS A 142 -1.20 7.03 -4.10
CA CYS A 142 -0.06 6.76 -4.94
C CYS A 142 -0.20 5.42 -5.64
N VAL A 143 -0.78 4.38 -5.05
CA VAL A 143 -1.02 3.11 -5.78
C VAL A 143 -1.99 3.27 -6.96
N ALA A 144 -2.97 4.19 -6.86
CA ALA A 144 -3.97 4.50 -7.88
C ALA A 144 -3.53 5.58 -8.88
N CYS A 145 -2.36 6.18 -8.67
CA CYS A 145 -1.83 7.25 -9.52
C CYS A 145 -1.33 6.70 -10.86
N ALA A 146 -1.53 7.48 -11.91
CA ALA A 146 -1.01 7.23 -13.25
C ALA A 146 0.51 7.26 -13.29
N PHE A 147 1.19 7.97 -12.37
CA PHE A 147 2.65 8.18 -12.43
C PHE A 147 3.40 7.48 -11.31
N SER A 148 2.94 6.33 -10.88
CA SER A 148 3.61 5.53 -9.86
C SER A 148 3.77 4.10 -10.33
N ASP A 149 4.91 3.49 -10.09
CA ASP A 149 5.06 2.07 -10.41
C ASP A 149 6.02 1.35 -9.48
N TYR A 150 5.87 0.04 -9.36
CA TYR A 150 6.88 -0.78 -8.70
C TYR A 150 8.04 -1.04 -9.64
N PHE A 151 9.18 -1.37 -9.06
CA PHE A 151 10.27 -1.93 -9.83
C PHE A 151 9.78 -3.24 -10.46
N PRO A 152 9.96 -3.46 -11.78
CA PRO A 152 9.57 -4.71 -12.44
C PRO A 152 10.40 -5.91 -11.98
N ALA A 153 10.10 -6.43 -10.79
CA ALA A 153 10.72 -7.60 -10.19
C ALA A 153 9.70 -8.46 -9.46
N PRO A 154 10.00 -9.77 -9.25
CA PRO A 154 9.13 -10.65 -8.50
C PRO A 154 9.03 -10.23 -7.03
N GLY A 155 7.82 -10.27 -6.49
CA GLY A 155 7.54 -9.97 -5.09
C GLY A 155 7.33 -8.48 -4.82
N ARG A 156 6.53 -8.18 -3.81
CA ARG A 156 6.36 -6.83 -3.27
C ARG A 156 6.43 -6.87 -1.75
N ALA A 157 6.89 -5.77 -1.16
CA ALA A 157 6.82 -5.57 0.28
C ALA A 157 5.37 -5.34 0.72
N LEU A 158 5.13 -5.40 2.03
CA LEU A 158 3.85 -5.06 2.66
C LEU A 158 3.38 -3.65 2.27
N SER A 159 4.31 -2.69 2.25
CA SER A 159 4.10 -1.29 1.86
C SER A 159 5.39 -0.64 1.35
N GLY A 160 5.27 0.50 0.69
CA GLY A 160 6.39 1.27 0.17
C GLY A 160 6.94 0.74 -1.16
N GLY A 161 7.99 1.38 -1.66
CA GLY A 161 8.70 0.94 -2.86
C GLY A 161 8.06 1.32 -4.20
N LEU A 162 6.98 2.11 -4.21
CA LEU A 162 6.48 2.73 -5.45
C LEU A 162 7.42 3.85 -5.89
N ALA A 163 7.96 3.78 -7.09
CA ALA A 163 8.63 4.91 -7.72
C ALA A 163 7.59 5.91 -8.21
N CYS A 164 7.77 7.19 -7.87
CA CYS A 164 6.97 8.30 -8.36
C CYS A 164 7.64 8.94 -9.59
N PHE A 165 6.90 9.08 -10.69
CA PHE A 165 7.35 9.62 -11.97
C PHE A 165 6.75 11.00 -12.27
N ARG A 166 6.34 11.77 -11.23
CA ARG A 166 5.80 13.12 -11.40
C ARG A 166 6.74 14.08 -12.14
N GLY A 167 8.05 13.91 -12.00
CA GLY A 167 9.07 14.65 -12.76
C GLY A 167 9.23 14.20 -14.22
N ALA A 168 8.56 13.12 -14.63
CA ALA A 168 8.67 12.51 -15.96
C ALA A 168 7.31 12.17 -16.59
N LYS A 169 6.23 12.90 -16.21
CA LYS A 169 4.84 12.63 -16.63
C LYS A 169 4.69 12.37 -18.13
N ASP A 170 5.24 13.25 -18.96
CA ASP A 170 5.09 13.16 -20.42
C ASP A 170 5.66 11.86 -20.99
N ALA A 171 6.79 11.40 -20.45
CA ALA A 171 7.37 10.12 -20.87
C ALA A 171 6.60 8.93 -20.30
N TYR A 172 6.11 9.03 -19.07
CA TYR A 172 5.34 7.96 -18.43
C TYR A 172 3.96 7.75 -19.09
N ARG A 173 3.33 8.80 -19.65
CA ARG A 173 2.05 8.68 -20.39
C ARG A 173 2.12 7.73 -21.58
N GLU A 174 3.31 7.54 -22.14
CA GLU A 174 3.56 6.63 -23.26
C GLU A 174 4.01 5.22 -22.79
N ALA A 175 4.21 5.02 -21.48
CA ALA A 175 4.75 3.78 -20.94
C ALA A 175 3.66 2.72 -20.73
N GLU A 176 3.90 1.53 -21.26
CA GLU A 176 3.08 0.33 -21.08
C GLU A 176 3.99 -0.89 -20.97
N GLY A 177 3.77 -1.72 -19.94
CA GLY A 177 4.55 -2.93 -19.70
C GLY A 177 5.86 -2.72 -18.91
N GLU A 178 6.52 -3.84 -18.65
CA GLU A 178 7.74 -3.94 -17.81
C GLU A 178 8.90 -3.13 -18.38
N ASP A 179 9.24 -3.38 -19.65
CA ASP A 179 10.40 -2.78 -20.32
C ASP A 179 10.33 -1.24 -20.34
N ALA A 180 9.14 -0.69 -20.65
CA ALA A 180 8.94 0.75 -20.70
C ALA A 180 9.13 1.42 -19.32
N VAL A 181 8.75 0.74 -18.23
CA VAL A 181 8.96 1.26 -16.87
C VAL A 181 10.41 1.13 -16.44
N LEU A 182 11.09 0.03 -16.80
CA LEU A 182 12.52 -0.14 -16.56
C LEU A 182 13.35 0.96 -17.22
N ASP A 183 13.05 1.30 -18.48
CA ASP A 183 13.72 2.37 -19.22
C ASP A 183 13.53 3.75 -18.58
N LEU A 184 12.44 3.95 -17.84
CA LEU A 184 12.14 5.19 -17.13
C LEU A 184 12.66 5.22 -15.70
N TRP A 185 13.15 4.11 -15.14
CA TRP A 185 13.35 3.94 -13.70
C TRP A 185 14.26 5.00 -13.07
N ASP A 186 15.33 5.39 -13.76
CA ASP A 186 16.28 6.40 -13.30
C ASP A 186 15.75 7.84 -13.42
N ARG A 187 14.58 8.02 -14.05
CA ARG A 187 13.86 9.30 -14.13
C ARG A 187 12.82 9.45 -13.03
N ARG A 188 12.67 8.48 -12.12
CA ARG A 188 11.81 8.61 -10.94
C ARG A 188 12.25 9.80 -10.10
N THR A 189 11.27 10.49 -9.54
CA THR A 189 11.47 11.62 -8.63
C THR A 189 11.86 11.15 -7.23
N GLU A 190 11.21 10.10 -6.73
CA GLU A 190 11.42 9.54 -5.40
C GLU A 190 10.70 8.19 -5.26
N PHE A 191 10.84 7.56 -4.09
CA PHE A 191 9.98 6.47 -3.66
C PHE A 191 8.87 6.98 -2.75
N VAL A 192 7.69 6.36 -2.86
CA VAL A 192 6.49 6.71 -2.09
C VAL A 192 5.79 5.46 -1.58
N GLN A 193 4.96 5.63 -0.55
CA GLN A 193 4.04 4.63 -0.01
C GLN A 193 2.72 4.61 -0.77
N GLU A 194 2.03 3.46 -0.75
CA GLU A 194 0.79 3.21 -1.50
C GLU A 194 -0.32 4.17 -1.11
N VAL A 195 -0.49 4.41 0.20
CA VAL A 195 -1.54 5.25 0.79
C VAL A 195 -1.25 6.74 0.65
N TRP A 196 -0.03 7.11 0.26
CA TRP A 196 0.36 8.51 0.12
C TRP A 196 -0.46 9.22 -0.95
N SER A 197 -0.62 10.54 -0.85
CA SER A 197 -1.29 11.34 -1.87
C SER A 197 -0.58 12.67 -2.08
N CYS A 198 -0.63 13.17 -3.32
CA CYS A 198 -0.08 14.48 -3.64
C CYS A 198 -1.00 15.24 -4.60
N GLN A 199 -0.79 16.55 -4.70
CA GLN A 199 -1.59 17.44 -5.55
C GLN A 199 -1.39 17.18 -7.06
N GLU A 200 -0.35 16.45 -7.43
CA GLU A 200 -0.04 16.08 -8.82
C GLU A 200 -0.67 14.76 -9.26
N PHE A 201 -1.53 14.17 -8.42
CA PHE A 201 -2.25 12.94 -8.72
C PHE A 201 -3.02 13.07 -10.03
N GLU A 202 -2.87 12.06 -10.89
CA GLU A 202 -3.73 11.82 -12.04
C GLU A 202 -4.21 10.38 -11.94
N ALA A 203 -5.50 10.13 -12.19
CA ALA A 203 -6.05 8.78 -12.09
C ALA A 203 -5.42 7.87 -13.16
N ARG A 204 -4.99 6.68 -12.74
CA ARG A 204 -4.45 5.66 -13.65
C ARG A 204 -5.46 5.31 -14.76
N PRO A 205 -5.02 5.26 -16.03
CA PRO A 205 -5.88 4.79 -17.11
C PRO A 205 -6.36 3.36 -16.88
N ALA A 206 -7.53 3.02 -17.42
CA ALA A 206 -8.08 1.67 -17.31
C ALA A 206 -7.42 0.66 -18.26
N ARG A 207 -6.66 1.13 -19.27
CA ARG A 207 -5.97 0.29 -20.27
C ARG A 207 -4.99 1.12 -21.11
N GLY A 208 -4.00 0.44 -21.70
CA GLY A 208 -3.09 0.99 -22.70
C GLY A 208 -1.97 1.87 -22.15
N ALA A 209 -1.41 2.74 -23.00
CA ALA A 209 -0.35 3.67 -22.62
C ALA A 209 -0.68 4.48 -21.34
N GLY A 210 0.31 4.59 -20.46
CA GLY A 210 0.18 5.24 -19.16
C GLY A 210 -0.31 4.30 -18.05
N THR A 211 -0.62 3.03 -18.35
CA THR A 211 -0.83 2.02 -17.31
C THR A 211 0.46 1.41 -16.79
N GLY A 212 1.62 1.75 -17.35
CA GLY A 212 2.92 1.25 -16.89
C GLY A 212 2.98 -0.29 -16.81
N HIS A 213 3.77 -0.79 -15.87
CA HIS A 213 4.01 -2.22 -15.67
C HIS A 213 2.84 -2.90 -14.96
N ARG A 214 2.29 -2.27 -13.91
CA ARG A 214 1.21 -2.85 -13.09
C ARG A 214 -0.13 -3.00 -13.82
N GLY A 215 -0.30 -2.34 -14.97
CA GLY A 215 -1.58 -2.26 -15.65
C GLY A 215 -2.54 -1.29 -14.95
N ALA A 216 -3.85 -1.54 -15.10
CA ALA A 216 -4.91 -0.70 -14.54
C ALA A 216 -4.98 -0.77 -13.00
N PHE A 217 -5.63 0.22 -12.39
CA PHE A 217 -6.05 0.17 -10.99
C PHE A 217 -7.57 0.43 -10.91
N PRO A 218 -8.37 -0.46 -10.28
CA PRO A 218 -7.95 -1.73 -9.68
C PRO A 218 -7.44 -2.70 -10.75
N VAL A 219 -6.47 -3.54 -10.42
CA VAL A 219 -6.00 -4.59 -11.35
C VAL A 219 -7.19 -5.48 -11.66
N GLU A 220 -7.48 -5.75 -12.93
CA GLU A 220 -8.55 -6.70 -13.27
C GLU A 220 -8.14 -8.13 -12.87
N PRO A 221 -9.07 -8.97 -12.38
CA PRO A 221 -8.78 -10.38 -12.23
C PRO A 221 -8.32 -10.92 -13.59
N ARG A 222 -7.14 -11.56 -13.64
CA ARG A 222 -6.82 -12.40 -14.79
C ARG A 222 -7.93 -13.45 -14.85
N GLU A 223 -8.79 -13.38 -15.88
CA GLU A 223 -9.72 -14.47 -16.15
C GLU A 223 -8.90 -15.76 -16.14
N SER A 224 -9.18 -16.64 -15.18
CA SER A 224 -8.60 -17.97 -15.22
C SER A 224 -9.07 -18.55 -16.54
N VAL A 225 -8.15 -18.75 -17.49
CA VAL A 225 -8.44 -19.54 -18.68
C VAL A 225 -8.84 -20.91 -18.13
N ALA A 226 -10.15 -21.15 -18.05
CA ALA A 226 -10.67 -22.45 -17.75
C ALA A 226 -10.03 -23.38 -18.77
N LEU A 227 -9.31 -24.38 -18.27
CA LEU A 227 -8.80 -25.46 -19.10
C LEU A 227 -10.05 -26.16 -19.68
N GLU A 228 -10.54 -25.68 -20.83
CA GLU A 228 -11.68 -26.26 -21.50
C GLU A 228 -11.32 -27.70 -21.90
N ALA A 229 -11.98 -28.62 -21.20
CA ALA A 229 -12.33 -29.97 -21.56
C ALA A 229 -11.46 -30.64 -22.65
N LEU A 230 -10.53 -31.50 -22.20
CA LEU A 230 -10.13 -32.66 -23.00
C LEU A 230 -11.41 -33.46 -23.32
N GLY A 231 -11.85 -33.40 -24.57
CA GLY A 231 -12.97 -34.18 -25.08
C GLY A 231 -12.74 -35.69 -24.90
N PRO A 232 -13.82 -36.48 -24.84
CA PRO A 232 -13.72 -37.91 -24.54
C PRO A 232 -12.98 -38.66 -25.67
N LEU A 233 -11.98 -39.45 -25.28
CA LEU A 233 -11.32 -40.43 -26.13
C LEU A 233 -12.35 -41.48 -26.56
N GLU A 234 -12.63 -41.57 -27.87
CA GLU A 234 -13.39 -42.67 -28.45
C GLU A 234 -12.58 -43.97 -28.37
N PRO A 235 -13.18 -45.11 -27.98
CA PRO A 235 -12.53 -46.41 -28.01
C PRO A 235 -12.55 -47.01 -29.43
N ALA A 236 -11.45 -47.66 -29.80
CA ALA A 236 -11.30 -48.46 -31.00
C ALA A 236 -11.92 -49.86 -30.87
#